data_AF-A0A7D7VCR1-F1
#
_entry.id   AF-A0A7D7VCR1-F1
#
_cell.length_a   1.000
_cell.length_b   1.000
_cell.length_c   1.000
_cell.angle_alpha   90.00
_cell.angle_beta   90.00
_cell.angle_gamma   90.00
#
_symmetry.space_group_name_H-M   'P 1'
#
loop_
_entity.id
_entity.type
_entity.pdbx_description
1 polymer ?
#
loop_
_entity_poly.entity_id
_entity_poly.type
_entity_poly.pdbx_seq_one_letter_code
_entity_poly.pdbx_strand_id
1 'polypeptide(L)'
;MSDKDEILKANDNFYSALATRDLKAMEKVWQTDEKAGCVHPGWAIMRNWETIMQSWESIFDPQDQVDIKLSQVSLEISSDMAWVTCIQEMTYIKRKPVTFNISQSTNIFKKDTDRWVMLIHHASPIIVSSYRPQVSSIQ
;
A
#
# COMPACT_ATOMS: atom_id res chain seq x y z
N MET A 1 4.38 -9.37 19.79
CA MET A 1 3.58 -10.01 18.72
C MET A 1 4.52 -10.94 17.95
N SER A 2 4.03 -11.79 17.05
CA SER A 2 4.93 -12.44 16.10
C SER A 2 5.37 -11.44 15.02
N ASP A 3 6.53 -11.64 14.38
CA ASP A 3 6.96 -10.81 13.24
C ASP A 3 5.87 -10.77 12.16
N LYS A 4 5.20 -11.91 11.91
CA LYS A 4 4.05 -12.01 11.00
C LYS A 4 2.94 -11.01 11.35
N ASP A 5 2.53 -10.94 12.61
CA ASP A 5 1.45 -10.04 13.03
C ASP A 5 1.88 -8.57 12.92
N GLU A 6 3.16 -8.27 13.19
CA GLU A 6 3.70 -6.92 13.11
C GLU A 6 3.81 -6.42 11.67
N ILE A 7 4.21 -7.29 10.74
CA ILE A 7 4.27 -6.98 9.31
C ILE A 7 2.87 -6.77 8.73
N LEU A 8 1.93 -7.66 9.04
CA LEU A 8 0.54 -7.51 8.58
C LEU A 8 -0.09 -6.24 9.15
N LYS A 9 0.18 -5.92 10.42
CA LYS A 9 -0.25 -4.66 11.04
C LYS A 9 0.40 -3.44 10.37
N ALA A 10 1.68 -3.50 10.02
CA ALA A 10 2.35 -2.41 9.31
C ALA A 10 1.74 -2.19 7.92
N ASN A 11 1.41 -3.28 7.21
CA ASN A 11 0.68 -3.25 5.95
C ASN A 11 -0.73 -2.64 6.10
N ASP A 12 -1.48 -3.06 7.12
CA ASP A 12 -2.82 -2.52 7.40
C ASP A 12 -2.78 -1.04 7.77
N ASN A 13 -1.76 -0.61 8.52
CA ASN A 13 -1.55 0.81 8.84
C ASN A 13 -1.31 1.64 7.57
N PHE A 14 -0.56 1.11 6.59
CA PHE A 14 -0.33 1.78 5.31
C PHE A 14 -1.65 1.97 4.55
N TYR A 15 -2.45 0.91 4.39
CA TYR A 15 -3.73 1.02 3.68
C TYR A 15 -4.74 1.86 4.43
N SER A 16 -4.71 1.84 5.77
CA SER A 16 -5.53 2.73 6.59
C SER A 16 -5.17 4.20 6.36
N ALA A 17 -3.87 4.54 6.38
CA ALA A 17 -3.39 5.89 6.09
C ALA A 17 -3.75 6.33 4.66
N LEU A 18 -3.64 5.42 3.69
CA LEU A 18 -4.03 5.66 2.30
C LEU A 18 -5.54 5.90 2.13
N ALA A 19 -6.37 5.11 2.82
CA ALA A 19 -7.82 5.22 2.79
C ALA A 19 -8.33 6.54 3.39
N THR A 20 -7.71 6.99 4.49
CA THR A 20 -8.09 8.20 5.21
C THR A 20 -7.38 9.46 4.75
N ARG A 21 -6.41 9.35 3.83
CA ARG A 21 -5.57 10.47 3.36
C ARG A 21 -4.77 11.13 4.50
N ASP A 22 -4.38 10.36 5.50
CA ASP A 22 -3.66 10.88 6.67
C ASP A 22 -2.14 10.84 6.44
N LEU A 23 -1.56 12.00 6.13
CA LEU A 23 -0.10 12.16 5.92
C LEU A 23 0.71 11.84 7.17
N LYS A 24 0.21 12.13 8.37
CA LYS A 24 0.93 11.85 9.63
C LYS A 24 0.93 10.35 9.94
N ALA A 25 -0.16 9.66 9.62
CA ALA A 25 -0.21 8.21 9.69
C ALA A 25 0.69 7.58 8.62
N MET A 26 0.69 8.14 7.40
CA MET A 26 1.54 7.69 6.31
C MET A 26 3.02 7.80 6.69
N GLU A 27 3.48 8.92 7.24
CA GLU A 27 4.87 9.05 7.71
C GLU A 27 5.33 7.91 8.63
N LYS A 28 4.46 7.47 9.54
CA LYS A 28 4.80 6.48 10.56
C LYS A 28 5.03 5.07 10.01
N VAL A 29 4.55 4.76 8.81
CA VAL A 29 4.67 3.42 8.23
C VAL A 29 5.96 3.22 7.43
N TRP A 30 6.63 4.30 7.03
CA TRP A 30 7.77 4.25 6.12
C TRP A 30 9.11 4.23 6.84
N GLN A 31 10.09 3.61 6.19
CA GLN A 31 11.50 3.95 6.36
C GLN A 31 11.71 5.36 5.83
N THR A 32 12.26 6.26 6.65
CA THR A 32 12.37 7.69 6.33
C THR A 32 13.79 8.10 5.88
N ASP A 33 14.47 7.23 5.13
CA ASP A 33 15.84 7.47 4.62
C ASP A 33 15.97 7.34 3.08
N GLU A 34 17.20 7.41 2.57
CA GLU A 34 17.51 7.36 1.15
C GLU A 34 17.23 6.01 0.47
N LYS A 35 17.06 4.93 1.26
CA LYS A 35 16.84 3.58 0.73
C LYS A 35 15.37 3.33 0.38
N ALA A 36 14.48 4.19 0.84
CA ALA A 36 13.06 4.09 0.55
C ALA A 36 12.76 4.23 -0.95
N GLY A 37 11.75 3.50 -1.43
CA GLY A 37 11.28 3.57 -2.80
C GLY A 37 9.77 3.47 -2.93
N CYS A 38 9.19 4.23 -3.87
CA CYS A 38 7.75 4.16 -4.14
C CYS A 38 7.47 4.16 -5.64
N VAL A 39 6.53 3.32 -6.07
CA VAL A 39 5.94 3.35 -7.41
C VAL A 39 4.42 3.38 -7.23
N HIS A 40 3.82 4.53 -7.50
CA HIS A 40 2.36 4.62 -7.65
C HIS A 40 1.93 3.96 -8.97
N PRO A 41 0.68 3.48 -9.11
CA PRO A 41 0.21 2.91 -10.36
C PRO A 41 0.45 3.83 -11.56
N GLY A 42 1.30 3.39 -12.50
CA GLY A 42 1.62 4.13 -13.72
C GLY A 42 2.71 5.21 -13.59
N TRP A 43 3.32 5.37 -12.43
CA TRP A 43 4.38 6.36 -12.20
C TRP A 43 5.78 5.75 -12.38
N ALA A 44 6.79 6.59 -12.62
CA ALA A 44 8.19 6.20 -12.51
C ALA A 44 8.57 6.01 -11.04
N ILE A 45 9.65 5.25 -10.79
CA ILE A 45 10.14 5.01 -9.44
C ILE A 45 10.62 6.31 -8.78
N MET A 46 10.12 6.54 -7.56
CA MET A 46 10.60 7.58 -6.66
C MET A 46 11.55 6.96 -5.64
N ARG A 47 12.60 7.69 -5.31
CA ARG A 47 13.64 7.30 -4.35
C ARG A 47 13.70 8.31 -3.22
N ASN A 48 14.18 7.89 -2.06
CA ASN A 48 14.28 8.66 -0.82
C ASN A 48 12.92 9.09 -0.23
N TRP A 49 12.92 9.29 1.09
CA TRP A 49 11.70 9.62 1.82
C TRP A 49 11.08 10.96 1.41
N GLU A 50 11.89 11.99 1.21
CA GLU A 50 11.39 13.34 0.89
C GLU A 50 10.55 13.34 -0.40
N THR A 51 11.06 12.71 -1.46
CA THR A 51 10.34 12.60 -2.74
C THR A 51 9.06 11.77 -2.59
N ILE A 52 9.11 10.71 -1.78
CA ILE A 52 7.94 9.85 -1.52
C ILE A 52 6.87 10.64 -0.77
N MET A 53 7.24 11.39 0.27
CA MET A 53 6.28 12.19 1.03
C MET A 53 5.65 13.29 0.18
N GLN A 54 6.44 14.01 -0.62
CA GLN A 54 5.93 15.00 -1.58
C GLN A 54 4.92 14.38 -2.56
N SER A 55 5.16 13.13 -2.98
CA SER A 55 4.22 12.42 -3.85
C SER A 55 2.88 12.16 -3.15
N TRP A 56 2.89 11.78 -1.87
CA TRP A 56 1.67 11.59 -1.09
C TRP A 56 0.93 12.90 -0.85
N GLU A 57 1.65 13.97 -0.50
CA GLU A 57 1.10 15.33 -0.37
C GLU A 57 0.42 15.79 -1.65
N SER A 58 0.99 15.46 -2.81
CA SER A 58 0.43 15.87 -4.11
C SER A 58 -0.86 15.14 -4.49
N ILE A 59 -1.08 13.91 -4.00
CA ILE A 59 -2.25 13.09 -4.37
C ILE A 59 -3.30 12.95 -3.26
N PHE A 60 -2.94 13.30 -2.02
CA PHE A 60 -3.88 13.29 -0.90
C PHE A 60 -4.70 14.57 -0.89
N ASP A 61 -5.96 14.44 -1.29
CA ASP A 61 -6.99 15.42 -1.02
C ASP A 61 -7.66 15.11 0.33
N PRO A 62 -7.53 15.96 1.37
CA PRO A 62 -8.16 15.73 2.68
C PRO A 62 -9.70 15.66 2.64
N GLN A 63 -10.33 16.16 1.57
CA GLN A 63 -11.77 16.06 1.36
C GLN A 63 -12.18 14.74 0.71
N ASP A 64 -11.24 13.95 0.21
CA ASP A 64 -11.48 12.65 -0.41
C ASP A 64 -11.35 11.51 0.62
N GLN A 65 -12.00 10.38 0.35
CA GLN A 65 -11.83 9.14 1.11
C GLN A 65 -11.97 7.96 0.15
N VAL A 66 -11.20 6.92 0.43
CA VAL A 66 -11.18 5.70 -0.39
C VAL A 66 -11.56 4.51 0.48
N ASP A 67 -12.56 3.76 0.05
CA ASP A 67 -12.78 2.40 0.55
C ASP A 67 -11.78 1.46 -0.15
N ILE A 68 -10.97 0.76 0.63
CA ILE A 68 -9.91 -0.13 0.12
C ILE A 68 -10.20 -1.55 0.58
N LYS A 69 -10.34 -2.48 -0.37
CA LYS A 69 -10.45 -3.91 -0.10
C LYS A 69 -9.22 -4.62 -0.63
N LEU A 70 -8.57 -5.37 0.25
CA LEU A 70 -7.42 -6.21 -0.09
C LEU A 70 -7.88 -7.63 -0.35
N SER A 71 -7.35 -8.24 -1.40
CA SER A 71 -7.51 -9.67 -1.70
C SER A 71 -6.18 -10.27 -2.14
N GLN A 72 -6.10 -11.60 -2.17
CA GLN A 72 -4.87 -12.34 -2.48
C GLN A 72 -3.65 -11.88 -1.66
N VAL A 73 -3.87 -11.57 -0.37
CA VAL A 73 -2.80 -11.17 0.54
C VAL A 73 -1.88 -12.38 0.79
N SER A 74 -0.63 -12.26 0.40
CA SER A 74 0.43 -13.22 0.70
C SER A 74 1.56 -12.53 1.44
N LEU A 75 2.18 -13.22 2.39
CA LEU A 75 3.30 -12.74 3.19
C LEU A 75 4.44 -13.74 3.13
N GLU A 76 5.63 -13.26 2.81
CA GLU A 76 6.89 -14.00 2.92
C GLU A 76 7.83 -13.24 3.86
N ILE A 77 8.57 -13.98 4.69
CA ILE A 77 9.51 -13.43 5.68
C ILE A 77 10.89 -14.07 5.45
N SER A 78 11.92 -13.24 5.35
CA SER A 78 13.31 -13.66 5.17
C SER A 78 14.23 -12.80 6.06
N SER A 79 14.59 -13.35 7.23
CA SER A 79 15.39 -12.66 8.25
C SER A 79 14.83 -11.28 8.64
N ASP A 80 15.52 -10.19 8.27
CA ASP A 80 15.17 -8.81 8.58
C ASP A 80 14.37 -8.13 7.44
N MET A 81 13.94 -8.91 6.45
CA MET A 81 13.13 -8.47 5.32
C MET A 81 11.84 -9.27 5.22
N ALA A 82 10.79 -8.65 4.72
CA ALA A 82 9.54 -9.31 4.41
C ALA A 82 8.87 -8.62 3.23
N TRP A 83 7.98 -9.33 2.53
CA TRP A 83 7.13 -8.69 1.53
C TRP A 83 5.70 -9.19 1.60
N VAL A 84 4.77 -8.25 1.45
CA VAL A 84 3.36 -8.51 1.29
C VAL A 84 2.98 -8.24 -0.15
N THR A 85 2.38 -9.22 -0.82
CA THR A 85 1.73 -9.02 -2.12
C THR A 85 0.23 -9.04 -1.96
N CYS A 86 -0.49 -8.18 -2.66
CA CYS A 86 -1.94 -8.18 -2.64
C CYS A 86 -2.53 -7.50 -3.89
N ILE A 87 -3.81 -7.75 -4.12
CA ILE A 87 -4.68 -6.96 -5.00
C ILE A 87 -5.44 -5.98 -4.12
N GLN A 88 -5.50 -4.72 -4.54
CA GLN A 88 -6.20 -3.64 -3.87
C GLN A 88 -7.29 -3.09 -4.81
N GLU A 89 -8.53 -3.16 -4.34
CA GLU A 89 -9.70 -2.56 -4.97
C GLU A 89 -10.00 -1.25 -4.25
N MET A 90 -9.96 -0.13 -4.97
CA MET A 90 -10.09 1.21 -4.42
C MET A 90 -11.35 1.88 -4.96
N THR A 91 -12.25 2.30 -4.07
CA THR A 91 -13.49 3.02 -4.41
C THR A 91 -13.46 4.42 -3.79
N TYR A 92 -13.53 5.45 -4.62
CA TYR A 92 -13.47 6.85 -4.17
C TYR A 92 -14.88 7.35 -3.85
N ILE A 93 -15.29 7.13 -2.60
CA ILE A 93 -16.68 7.27 -2.16
C ILE A 93 -17.16 8.73 -2.06
N LYS A 94 -16.23 9.70 -1.93
CA LYS A 94 -16.56 11.12 -1.82
C LYS A 94 -16.56 11.87 -3.16
N ARG A 95 -16.12 11.22 -4.24
CA ARG A 95 -16.11 11.81 -5.60
C ARG A 95 -17.47 11.67 -6.28
N LYS A 96 -17.76 12.60 -7.19
CA LYS A 96 -18.97 12.58 -8.05
C LYS A 96 -18.55 12.74 -9.51
N PRO A 97 -18.74 11.71 -10.37
CA PRO A 97 -19.24 10.36 -10.04
C PRO A 97 -18.28 9.58 -9.14
N VAL A 98 -18.79 8.53 -8.48
CA VAL A 98 -17.94 7.56 -7.77
C VAL A 98 -17.05 6.87 -8.80
N THR A 99 -15.75 6.81 -8.52
CA THR A 99 -14.76 6.14 -9.36
C THR A 99 -14.21 4.91 -8.66
N PHE A 100 -13.76 3.93 -9.42
CA PHE A 100 -13.08 2.75 -8.90
C PHE A 100 -11.79 2.47 -9.68
N ASN A 101 -10.78 1.92 -9.01
CA ASN A 101 -9.61 1.35 -9.67
C ASN A 101 -9.18 0.05 -8.98
N ILE A 102 -8.53 -0.83 -9.74
CA ILE A 102 -7.93 -2.06 -9.23
C ILE A 102 -6.44 -1.99 -9.53
N SER A 103 -5.63 -2.32 -8.53
CA SER A 103 -4.18 -2.45 -8.69
C SER A 103 -3.67 -3.63 -7.88
N GLN A 104 -2.45 -4.04 -8.15
CA GLN A 104 -1.71 -5.01 -7.35
C GLN A 104 -0.48 -4.33 -6.79
N SER A 105 -0.01 -4.78 -5.63
CA SER A 105 1.19 -4.24 -5.01
C SER A 105 2.11 -5.31 -4.45
N THR A 106 3.39 -4.96 -4.38
CA THR A 106 4.40 -5.60 -3.55
C THR A 106 4.92 -4.56 -2.56
N ASN A 107 4.65 -4.80 -1.28
CA ASN A 107 5.07 -3.96 -0.17
C ASN A 107 6.22 -4.66 0.55
N ILE A 108 7.43 -4.14 0.43
CA ILE A 108 8.63 -4.69 1.08
C ILE A 108 8.82 -3.96 2.40
N PHE A 109 8.97 -4.72 3.47
CA PHE A 109 9.23 -4.25 4.81
C PHE A 109 10.63 -4.65 5.25
N LYS A 110 11.25 -3.79 6.04
CA LYS A 110 12.50 -4.07 6.73
C LYS A 110 12.27 -3.99 8.24
N LYS A 111 12.93 -4.87 8.98
CA LYS A 111 13.02 -4.77 10.44
C LYS A 111 14.03 -3.68 10.81
N ASP A 112 13.53 -2.59 11.36
CA ASP A 112 14.32 -1.50 11.93
C ASP A 112 14.26 -1.59 13.46
N THR A 113 15.37 -2.01 14.07
CA THR A 113 15.46 -2.32 15.50
C THR A 113 14.35 -3.32 15.91
N ASP A 114 13.27 -2.83 16.54
CA ASP A 114 12.16 -3.63 17.05
C ASP A 114 10.83 -3.34 16.31
N ARG A 115 10.88 -2.75 15.12
CA ARG A 115 9.68 -2.43 14.33
C ARG A 115 9.86 -2.76 12.86
N TRP A 116 8.81 -3.30 12.25
CA TRP A 116 8.71 -3.44 10.80
C TRP A 116 8.23 -2.14 10.16
N VAL A 117 9.00 -1.63 9.21
CA VAL A 117 8.70 -0.40 8.45
C VAL A 117 8.75 -0.68 6.96
N MET A 118 7.91 0.02 6.20
CA MET A 118 7.84 -0.10 4.75
C MET A 118 9.10 0.50 4.12
N LEU A 119 9.83 -0.32 3.37
CA LEU A 119 11.02 0.09 2.62
C LEU A 119 10.65 0.41 1.17
N ILE A 120 9.85 -0.45 0.52
CA ILE A 120 9.41 -0.23 -0.86
C ILE A 120 7.92 -0.49 -0.98
N HIS A 121 7.19 0.47 -1.55
CA HIS A 121 5.87 0.24 -2.12
C HIS A 121 5.99 0.21 -3.64
N HIS A 122 5.57 -0.88 -4.28
CA HIS A 122 5.40 -0.90 -5.73
C HIS A 122 3.98 -1.32 -6.07
N ALA A 123 3.20 -0.42 -6.64
CA ALA A 123 1.88 -0.73 -7.17
C ALA A 123 1.82 -0.59 -8.69
N SER A 124 1.07 -1.48 -9.33
CA SER A 124 0.82 -1.46 -10.77
C SER A 124 -0.69 -1.60 -11.06
N PRO A 125 -1.21 -0.91 -12.09
CA PRO A 125 -2.64 -0.99 -12.42
C PRO A 125 -2.99 -2.39 -12.95
N ILE A 126 -4.14 -2.90 -12.55
CA ILE A 126 -4.77 -4.06 -13.22
C ILE A 126 -5.74 -3.51 -14.25
N ILE A 127 -5.55 -3.85 -15.52
CA ILE A 127 -6.48 -3.48 -16.58
C ILE A 127 -7.73 -4.35 -16.43
N VAL A 128 -8.86 -3.73 -16.08
CA VAL A 128 -10.09 -4.42 -15.65
C VAL A 128 -10.61 -5.43 -16.68
N SER A 129 -10.38 -5.21 -17.98
CA SER A 129 -10.74 -6.19 -19.04
C SER A 129 -9.99 -7.53 -18.94
N SER A 130 -8.88 -7.57 -18.19
CA SER A 130 -8.07 -8.76 -17.93
C SER A 130 -8.30 -9.35 -16.53
N TYR A 131 -9.04 -8.66 -15.65
CA TYR A 131 -9.28 -9.14 -14.29
C TYR A 131 -10.43 -10.15 -14.28
N ARG A 132 -10.11 -11.41 -13.98
CA ARG A 132 -11.09 -12.44 -13.66
C ARG A 132 -11.07 -12.64 -12.15
N PRO A 133 -12.05 -12.12 -11.38
CA PRO A 133 -12.13 -12.42 -9.96
C PRO A 133 -12.25 -13.94 -9.80
N GLN A 134 -11.39 -14.54 -8.98
CA GLN A 134 -11.60 -15.92 -8.55
C GLN A 134 -12.84 -15.92 -7.67
N VAL A 135 -13.98 -16.24 -8.27
CA VAL A 135 -15.18 -16.59 -7.51
C VAL A 135 -14.87 -17.91 -6.83
N SER A 136 -14.59 -17.89 -5.52
CA SER A 136 -14.61 -19.12 -4.74
C SER A 136 -16.05 -19.63 -4.76
N SER A 137 -16.29 -20.65 -5.57
CA SER A 137 -17.52 -21.43 -5.52
C SER A 137 -17.71 -21.92 -4.10
N ILE A 138 -18.68 -21.33 -3.40
CA ILE A 138 -19.15 -21.82 -2.10
C ILE A 138 -19.77 -23.20 -2.39
N GLN A 139 -19.12 -24.25 -1.90
CA GLN A 139 -19.75 -25.55 -1.64
C GLN A 139 -20.38 -25.54 -0.26
#